data_AF-A0A3D1N311-F1
#
_entry.id   AF-A0A3D1N311-F1
#
_cell.length_a   1.000
_cell.length_b   1.000
_cell.length_c   1.000
_cell.angle_alpha   90.00
_cell.angle_beta   90.00
_cell.angle_gamma   90.00
#
_symmetry.space_group_name_H-M   'P 1'
#
loop_
_entity.id
_entity.type
_entity.pdbx_description
1 polymer ?
#
loop_
_entity_poly.entity_id
_entity_poly.type
_entity_poly.pdbx_seq_one_letter_code
_entity_poly.pdbx_strand_id
1 'polypeptide(L)'
;MIRKLPFILLTATIYMSGLPLLRAGSTDADSAESAALFDGAAKRQAMAGPLSAAAENRGLLTAELRKHITLNDHGSPAERAVLDSMVSRLLESATAREVAAQFINENAGVVVSLEEIPGSAMMVIDGKKTLQGGRGYTAYREVPPRVGLNKLFMQYERDSGVGTLAHEMLGHALERQRLGENALAIANRFATSEEENARLIGWLTRTELGVKPEDEIWAYVENPAESMDSIKLISPAYAIKLTREEMKDPAAVYKSRLLEVDKKLEQLPKTAERYKLWLKMADHFVDVHKMDASSFRNIRAELNDMLEYLPTRHKDLLEVGGALITQLELILSNEGQPLLSLLEQAADSDYYKQREAIMKERLTRLEGLLIGQTQGSTPTPPEAGQLSWDQFMELAKKDTCVSGAPTPK
;
A
#
# COMPACT_ATOMS: atom_id res chain seq x y z
N MET A 1 -3.80 -37.83 -6.73
CA MET A 1 -4.32 -38.44 -5.49
C MET A 1 -4.72 -37.31 -4.54
N ILE A 2 -5.99 -36.93 -4.58
CA ILE A 2 -6.55 -35.82 -3.80
C ILE A 2 -7.02 -36.40 -2.46
N ARG A 3 -6.30 -36.10 -1.37
CA ARG A 3 -6.72 -36.46 -0.02
C ARG A 3 -7.79 -35.47 0.44
N LYS A 4 -9.04 -35.93 0.44
CA LYS A 4 -10.16 -35.29 1.15
C LYS A 4 -9.89 -35.43 2.65
N LEU A 5 -9.76 -34.32 3.38
CA LEU A 5 -9.80 -34.33 4.85
C LEU A 5 -11.26 -34.47 5.31
N PRO A 6 -11.55 -35.31 6.34
CA PRO A 6 -12.88 -35.44 6.88
C PRO A 6 -13.18 -34.34 7.90
N PHE A 7 -14.42 -33.84 7.84
CA PHE A 7 -15.09 -33.08 8.88
C PHE A 7 -15.18 -33.94 10.16
N ILE A 8 -14.55 -33.50 11.26
CA ILE A 8 -14.72 -34.11 12.58
C ILE A 8 -15.47 -33.11 13.47
N LEU A 9 -16.68 -33.51 13.84
CA LEU A 9 -17.50 -32.92 14.89
C LEU A 9 -16.84 -33.26 16.25
N LEU A 10 -16.44 -32.26 17.03
CA LEU A 10 -15.96 -32.49 18.40
C LEU A 10 -16.81 -31.71 19.41
N THR A 11 -17.68 -32.44 20.09
CA THR A 11 -18.26 -32.07 21.39
C THR A 11 -17.17 -32.16 22.46
N ALA A 12 -16.95 -31.09 23.22
CA ALA A 12 -16.13 -31.14 24.43
C ALA A 12 -16.77 -30.34 25.57
N THR A 13 -16.87 -31.05 26.69
CA THR A 13 -17.55 -30.77 27.95
C THR A 13 -16.78 -29.75 28.80
N ILE A 14 -17.55 -28.98 29.56
CA ILE A 14 -17.16 -28.03 30.61
C ILE A 14 -16.21 -28.67 31.64
N TYR A 15 -15.09 -28.00 31.91
CA TYR A 15 -14.41 -28.05 33.22
C TYR A 15 -13.94 -26.64 33.61
N MET A 16 -14.55 -26.11 34.67
CA MET A 16 -14.12 -24.91 35.37
C MET A 16 -12.90 -25.22 36.24
N SER A 17 -11.92 -24.32 36.23
CA SER A 17 -11.08 -24.01 37.40
C SER A 17 -10.45 -22.63 37.18
N GLY A 18 -10.56 -21.78 38.21
CA GLY A 18 -10.37 -20.35 38.14
C GLY A 18 -8.93 -19.89 38.32
N LEU A 19 -8.68 -18.67 37.85
CA LEU A 19 -7.55 -17.80 38.17
C LEU A 19 -8.02 -16.33 38.06
N PRO A 20 -7.31 -15.36 38.68
CA PRO A 20 -7.92 -14.23 39.38
C PRO A 20 -8.30 -13.06 38.46
N LEU A 21 -9.37 -12.37 38.86
CA LEU A 21 -9.77 -11.07 38.33
C LEU A 21 -8.65 -10.02 38.49
N LEU A 22 -8.12 -9.54 37.36
CA LEU A 22 -7.49 -8.22 37.31
C LEU A 22 -8.60 -7.17 37.20
N ARG A 23 -8.63 -6.28 38.20
CA ARG A 23 -9.60 -5.21 38.37
C ARG A 23 -9.30 -4.11 37.35
N ALA A 24 -10.21 -3.87 36.41
CA ALA A 24 -10.18 -2.72 35.52
C ALA A 24 -10.33 -1.43 36.36
N GLY A 25 -9.30 -0.58 36.33
CA GLY A 25 -9.39 0.79 36.83
C GLY A 25 -10.22 1.62 35.85
N SER A 26 -11.08 2.48 36.38
CA SER A 26 -11.97 3.38 35.63
C SER A 26 -11.19 4.36 34.74
N THR A 27 -11.46 4.36 33.44
CA THR A 27 -10.82 5.17 32.39
C THR A 27 -11.45 6.55 32.16
N ASP A 28 -12.29 7.03 33.07
CA ASP A 28 -13.06 8.25 32.81
C ASP A 28 -12.26 9.55 33.03
N ALA A 29 -11.08 9.49 33.68
CA ALA A 29 -10.25 10.67 33.96
C ALA A 29 -9.27 11.03 32.82
N ASP A 30 -8.92 10.09 31.93
CA ASP A 30 -7.94 10.32 30.83
C ASP A 30 -8.60 10.80 29.52
N SER A 31 -9.93 10.82 29.44
CA SER A 31 -10.69 11.25 28.25
C SER A 31 -10.74 12.78 28.08
N ALA A 32 -10.57 13.54 29.17
CA ALA A 32 -10.61 15.00 29.12
C ALA A 32 -9.27 15.62 28.66
N GLU A 33 -8.14 14.97 28.94
CA GLU A 33 -6.81 15.43 28.52
C GLU A 33 -6.53 15.08 27.04
N SER A 34 -7.08 13.97 26.54
CA SER A 34 -7.02 13.61 25.12
C SER A 34 -7.87 14.54 24.24
N ALA A 35 -9.02 15.05 24.71
CA ALA A 35 -9.82 16.02 23.95
C ALA A 35 -9.10 17.38 23.72
N ALA A 36 -8.20 17.79 24.63
CA ALA A 36 -7.47 19.07 24.53
C ALA A 36 -6.30 19.05 23.52
N LEU A 37 -5.80 17.86 23.15
CA LEU A 37 -4.71 17.70 22.19
C LEU A 37 -5.18 17.73 20.71
N PHE A 38 -6.48 17.61 20.45
CA PHE A 38 -7.00 17.28 19.11
C PHE A 38 -8.14 18.18 18.60
N ASP A 39 -8.22 19.44 19.04
CA ASP A 39 -8.97 20.48 18.29
C ASP A 39 -8.17 20.95 17.07
N GLY A 40 -8.03 20.04 16.09
CA GLY A 40 -7.24 20.28 14.90
C GLY A 40 -7.88 21.28 13.93
N ALA A 41 -9.20 21.47 13.95
CA ALA A 41 -9.88 22.21 12.88
C ALA A 41 -9.59 23.72 12.96
N ALA A 42 -9.55 24.30 14.15
CA ALA A 42 -9.31 25.73 14.35
C ALA A 42 -7.83 26.13 14.21
N LYS A 43 -6.88 25.25 14.59
CA LYS A 43 -5.44 25.49 14.39
C LYS A 43 -4.98 25.35 12.93
N ARG A 44 -5.70 24.56 12.11
CA ARG A 44 -5.34 24.27 10.70
C ARG A 44 -5.47 25.47 9.75
N GLN A 45 -6.43 26.37 9.97
CA GLN A 45 -6.58 27.57 9.14
C GLN A 45 -5.48 28.63 9.36
N ALA A 46 -4.82 28.64 10.52
CA ALA A 46 -3.81 29.65 10.85
C ALA A 46 -2.46 29.46 10.13
N MET A 47 -2.18 28.27 9.56
CA MET A 47 -0.88 27.97 8.94
C MET A 47 -0.84 28.18 7.41
N ALA A 48 -1.95 28.54 6.78
CA ALA A 48 -2.04 28.82 5.33
C ALA A 48 -1.83 30.33 5.00
N GLY A 49 -0.85 30.96 5.66
CA GLY A 49 -0.49 32.37 5.42
C GLY A 49 0.20 32.61 4.06
N PRO A 50 0.37 33.89 3.65
CA PRO A 50 0.89 34.27 2.34
C PRO A 50 2.28 33.69 2.07
N LEU A 51 2.55 33.35 0.80
CA LEU A 51 3.70 32.58 0.29
C LEU A 51 5.09 33.03 0.79
N SER A 52 5.29 34.30 1.18
CA SER A 52 6.56 34.78 1.74
C SER A 52 6.75 34.38 3.21
N ALA A 53 5.70 34.45 4.03
CA ALA A 53 5.70 33.91 5.39
C ALA A 53 5.80 32.38 5.37
N ALA A 54 5.22 31.73 4.35
CA ALA A 54 5.31 30.29 4.16
C ALA A 54 6.74 29.80 3.86
N ALA A 55 7.55 30.57 3.12
CA ALA A 55 8.94 30.21 2.81
C ALA A 55 9.86 30.30 4.03
N GLU A 56 9.74 31.36 4.85
CA GLU A 56 10.50 31.54 6.08
C GLU A 56 10.09 30.49 7.14
N ASN A 57 8.77 30.26 7.30
CA ASN A 57 8.25 29.19 8.16
C ASN A 57 8.70 27.80 7.70
N ARG A 58 8.85 27.58 6.39
CA ARG A 58 9.38 26.32 5.86
C ARG A 58 10.85 26.13 6.24
N GLY A 59 11.68 27.16 6.16
CA GLY A 59 13.09 27.08 6.56
C GLY A 59 13.26 26.68 8.03
N LEU A 60 12.47 27.31 8.92
CA LEU A 60 12.44 26.97 10.35
C LEU A 60 11.93 25.55 10.59
N LEU A 61 10.85 25.15 9.92
CA LEU A 61 10.31 23.79 10.03
C LEU A 61 11.31 22.73 9.54
N THR A 62 12.03 22.98 8.46
CA THR A 62 13.10 22.09 7.97
C THR A 62 14.22 21.95 8.99
N ALA A 63 14.67 23.06 9.57
CA ALA A 63 15.73 23.06 10.57
C ALA A 63 15.30 22.29 11.83
N GLU A 64 14.05 22.45 12.26
CA GLU A 64 13.50 21.72 13.40
C GLU A 64 13.35 20.24 13.09
N LEU A 65 12.72 19.88 11.97
CA LEU A 65 12.53 18.49 11.54
C LEU A 65 13.88 17.75 11.46
N ARG A 66 14.94 18.41 11.00
CA ARG A 66 16.28 17.81 10.90
C ARG A 66 16.88 17.40 12.25
N LYS A 67 16.42 17.96 13.38
CA LYS A 67 16.83 17.50 14.72
C LYS A 67 16.25 16.12 15.07
N HIS A 68 15.16 15.75 14.41
CA HIS A 68 14.46 14.48 14.61
C HIS A 68 14.87 13.39 13.60
N ILE A 69 15.71 13.73 12.61
CA ILE A 69 16.12 12.83 11.52
C ILE A 69 17.62 12.57 11.60
N THR A 70 18.00 11.30 11.75
CA THR A 70 19.37 10.84 11.51
C THR A 70 19.49 10.32 10.08
N LEU A 71 20.31 10.96 9.25
CA LEU A 71 20.61 10.48 7.90
C LEU A 71 21.80 9.51 7.94
N ASN A 72 21.55 8.24 7.65
CA ASN A 72 22.58 7.24 7.43
C ASN A 72 22.92 7.18 5.94
N ASP A 73 23.98 7.89 5.55
CA ASP A 73 24.49 7.99 4.19
C ASP A 73 25.58 6.95 3.88
N HIS A 74 25.85 6.01 4.79
CA HIS A 74 26.89 4.99 4.68
C HIS A 74 28.30 5.56 4.37
N GLY A 75 28.56 6.83 4.73
CA GLY A 75 29.81 7.52 4.40
C GLY A 75 29.91 7.98 2.94
N SER A 76 28.81 7.96 2.18
CA SER A 76 28.73 8.38 0.78
C SER A 76 28.18 9.81 0.66
N PRO A 77 28.99 10.80 0.23
CA PRO A 77 28.52 12.17 0.03
C PRO A 77 27.38 12.28 -1.00
N ALA A 78 27.34 11.37 -1.97
CA ALA A 78 26.27 11.31 -2.96
C ALA A 78 24.94 10.85 -2.35
N GLU A 79 24.96 9.84 -1.48
CA GLU A 79 23.77 9.42 -0.73
C GLU A 79 23.29 10.53 0.19
N ARG A 80 24.23 11.17 0.89
CA ARG A 80 23.92 12.31 1.75
C ARG A 80 23.20 13.42 1.01
N ALA A 81 23.72 13.83 -0.16
CA ALA A 81 23.11 14.87 -0.97
C ALA A 81 21.69 14.49 -1.44
N VAL A 82 21.46 13.24 -1.80
CA VAL A 82 20.12 12.75 -2.20
C VAL A 82 19.15 12.77 -1.02
N LEU A 83 19.56 12.23 0.14
CA LEU A 83 18.74 12.23 1.35
C LEU A 83 18.41 13.66 1.82
N ASP A 84 19.42 14.55 1.83
CA ASP A 84 19.24 15.95 2.16
C ASP A 84 18.28 16.66 1.19
N SER A 85 18.39 16.35 -0.11
CA SER A 85 17.46 16.87 -1.11
C SER A 85 16.04 16.35 -0.90
N MET A 86 15.86 15.07 -0.57
CA MET A 86 14.54 14.48 -0.33
C MET A 86 13.87 15.10 0.90
N VAL A 87 14.58 15.21 2.02
CA VAL A 87 14.07 15.86 3.25
C VAL A 87 13.71 17.32 3.00
N SER A 88 14.52 18.04 2.22
CA SER A 88 14.26 19.46 1.93
C SER A 88 13.03 19.64 1.04
N ARG A 89 12.87 18.78 0.03
CA ARG A 89 11.70 18.80 -0.87
C ARG A 89 10.43 18.28 -0.23
N LEU A 90 10.54 17.39 0.75
CA LEU A 90 9.40 16.91 1.52
C LEU A 90 8.53 18.08 1.99
N LEU A 91 9.13 19.14 2.52
CA LEU A 91 8.42 20.30 3.05
C LEU A 91 7.96 21.32 1.98
N GLU A 92 8.14 21.04 0.69
CA GLU A 92 7.44 21.75 -0.40
C GLU A 92 5.96 21.32 -0.47
N SER A 93 5.63 20.10 -0.05
CA SER A 93 4.26 19.58 0.09
C SER A 93 3.56 20.17 1.32
N ALA A 94 2.31 20.61 1.17
CA ALA A 94 1.49 21.12 2.26
C ALA A 94 1.12 20.01 3.24
N THR A 95 0.79 18.82 2.73
CA THR A 95 0.51 17.63 3.54
C THR A 95 1.72 17.24 4.37
N ALA A 96 2.91 17.22 3.77
CA ALA A 96 4.12 16.86 4.48
C ALA A 96 4.50 17.89 5.55
N ARG A 97 4.29 19.20 5.31
CA ARG A 97 4.48 20.23 6.36
C ARG A 97 3.55 20.00 7.55
N GLU A 98 2.28 19.71 7.29
CA GLU A 98 1.28 19.44 8.34
C GLU A 98 1.68 18.24 9.19
N VAL A 99 2.06 17.12 8.57
CA VAL A 99 2.40 15.90 9.30
C VAL A 99 3.80 15.99 9.92
N ALA A 100 4.76 16.69 9.31
CA ALA A 100 6.06 16.96 9.92
C ALA A 100 5.94 17.81 11.19
N ALA A 101 5.02 18.78 11.25
CA ALA A 101 4.74 19.50 12.47
C ALA A 101 4.23 18.57 13.58
N GLN A 102 3.38 17.59 13.24
CA GLN A 102 2.95 16.56 14.20
C GLN A 102 4.12 15.68 14.65
N PHE A 103 4.98 15.25 13.72
CA PHE A 103 6.19 14.47 13.99
C PHE A 103 7.09 15.16 15.02
N ILE A 104 7.32 16.47 14.85
CA ILE A 104 8.10 17.30 15.79
C ILE A 104 7.38 17.44 17.13
N ASN A 105 6.08 17.76 17.11
CA ASN A 105 5.30 18.00 18.34
C ASN A 105 5.23 16.75 19.24
N GLU A 106 5.25 15.57 18.64
CA GLU A 106 5.25 14.29 19.35
C GLU A 106 6.66 13.81 19.72
N ASN A 107 7.68 14.62 19.43
CA ASN A 107 9.08 14.29 19.65
C ASN A 107 9.48 12.95 19.00
N ALA A 108 8.88 12.63 17.85
CA ALA A 108 9.19 11.43 17.09
C ALA A 108 10.61 11.54 16.51
N GLY A 109 11.31 10.42 16.36
CA GLY A 109 12.63 10.34 15.73
C GLY A 109 12.67 9.26 14.65
N VAL A 110 13.63 9.35 13.73
CA VAL A 110 13.82 8.34 12.67
C VAL A 110 15.29 8.29 12.20
N VAL A 111 15.72 7.10 11.78
CA VAL A 111 16.95 6.94 10.96
C VAL A 111 16.54 6.71 9.51
N VAL A 112 17.06 7.49 8.57
CA VAL A 112 16.74 7.34 7.13
C VAL A 112 18.00 6.94 6.36
N SER A 113 17.90 5.89 5.55
CA SER A 113 18.98 5.37 4.70
C SER A 113 18.51 5.08 3.27
N LEU A 114 19.44 5.08 2.32
CA LEU A 114 19.25 4.52 0.98
C LEU A 114 19.82 3.11 0.93
N GLU A 115 19.01 2.13 0.56
CA GLU A 115 19.32 0.72 0.69
C GLU A 115 19.02 -0.07 -0.59
N GLU A 116 19.82 -1.10 -0.83
CA GLU A 116 19.51 -2.10 -1.85
C GLU A 116 18.35 -2.97 -1.35
N ILE A 117 17.19 -2.85 -1.98
CA ILE A 117 16.00 -3.64 -1.61
C ILE A 117 15.90 -4.84 -2.56
N PRO A 118 16.06 -6.09 -2.08
CA PRO A 118 16.03 -7.29 -2.92
C PRO A 118 14.76 -7.40 -3.76
N GLY A 119 14.90 -7.89 -4.99
CA GLY A 119 13.78 -8.03 -5.92
C GLY A 119 13.31 -6.73 -6.56
N SER A 120 14.03 -5.62 -6.36
CA SER A 120 13.71 -4.34 -7.00
C SER A 120 14.61 -4.08 -8.22
N ALA A 121 14.03 -3.53 -9.28
CA ALA A 121 14.74 -3.20 -10.50
C ALA A 121 14.12 -1.99 -11.21
N MET A 122 14.92 -1.31 -12.03
CA MET A 122 14.38 -0.33 -12.97
C MET A 122 13.90 -1.07 -14.21
N MET A 123 12.61 -0.95 -14.51
CA MET A 123 12.01 -1.50 -15.73
C MET A 123 11.50 -0.39 -16.64
N VAL A 124 11.35 -0.70 -17.92
CA VAL A 124 10.64 0.18 -18.85
C VAL A 124 9.22 -0.35 -18.99
N ILE A 125 8.26 0.34 -18.36
CA ILE A 125 6.82 0.05 -18.46
C ILE A 125 6.22 1.20 -19.23
N ASP A 126 5.51 0.90 -20.33
CA ASP A 126 4.97 1.90 -21.24
C ASP A 126 6.04 2.94 -21.62
N GLY A 127 7.20 2.49 -22.11
CA GLY A 127 8.29 3.38 -22.53
C GLY A 127 8.90 4.28 -21.42
N LYS A 128 8.45 4.16 -20.18
CA LYS A 128 8.92 4.94 -19.03
C LYS A 128 9.75 4.06 -18.09
N LYS A 129 10.92 4.55 -17.69
CA LYS A 129 11.69 3.94 -16.61
C LYS A 129 10.94 4.10 -15.28
N THR A 130 10.52 2.99 -14.72
CA THR A 130 9.74 2.90 -13.48
C THR A 130 10.44 1.94 -12.53
N LEU A 131 10.52 2.30 -11.26
CA LEU A 131 10.98 1.38 -10.22
C LEU A 131 9.92 0.30 -9.97
N GLN A 132 10.27 -0.96 -10.25
CA GLN A 132 9.49 -2.12 -9.85
C GLN A 132 10.11 -2.76 -8.60
N GLY A 133 9.25 -3.28 -7.72
CA GLY A 133 9.64 -3.93 -6.47
C GLY A 133 9.44 -3.03 -5.25
N GLY A 134 10.20 -3.30 -4.18
CA GLY A 134 10.09 -2.56 -2.93
C GLY A 134 10.66 -1.15 -3.06
N ARG A 135 9.86 -0.14 -2.70
CA ARG A 135 10.24 1.28 -2.80
C ARG A 135 10.83 1.81 -1.50
N GLY A 136 10.30 1.36 -0.38
CA GLY A 136 10.77 1.69 0.95
C GLY A 136 10.21 0.70 1.95
N TYR A 137 10.66 0.83 3.19
CA TYR A 137 10.09 0.13 4.33
C TYR A 137 10.44 0.85 5.63
N THR A 138 9.65 0.57 6.67
CA THR A 138 9.89 1.04 8.04
C THR A 138 10.15 -0.14 8.96
N ALA A 139 11.37 -0.20 9.52
CA ALA A 139 11.76 -1.15 10.56
C ALA A 139 11.18 -0.72 11.91
N TYR A 140 9.90 -0.99 12.12
CA TYR A 140 9.09 -0.56 13.27
C TYR A 140 9.53 -1.13 14.64
N ARG A 141 10.51 -2.04 14.69
CA ARG A 141 11.06 -2.61 15.93
C ARG A 141 12.29 -1.85 16.45
N GLU A 142 12.88 -0.99 15.62
CA GLU A 142 14.03 -0.17 16.00
C GLU A 142 13.56 1.08 16.77
N VAL A 143 14.39 1.59 17.68
CA VAL A 143 14.11 2.81 18.48
C VAL A 143 15.31 3.76 18.37
N PRO A 144 15.19 4.89 17.64
CA PRO A 144 14.05 5.27 16.82
C PRO A 144 13.84 4.31 15.61
N PRO A 145 12.65 4.28 15.01
CA PRO A 145 12.41 3.48 13.80
C PRO A 145 13.38 3.83 12.68
N ARG A 146 13.77 2.84 11.87
CA ARG A 146 14.58 3.04 10.67
C ARG A 146 13.74 2.95 9.41
N VAL A 147 13.88 3.92 8.54
CA VAL A 147 13.26 4.01 7.22
C VAL A 147 14.33 3.74 6.16
N GLY A 148 14.18 2.63 5.45
CA GLY A 148 15.01 2.32 4.29
C GLY A 148 14.29 2.73 3.02
N LEU A 149 14.90 3.58 2.19
CA LEU A 149 14.43 3.93 0.85
C LEU A 149 15.23 3.18 -0.20
N ASN A 150 14.61 2.81 -1.31
CA ASN A 150 15.32 2.12 -2.37
C ASN A 150 16.43 2.99 -2.97
N LYS A 151 17.67 2.49 -2.98
CA LYS A 151 18.85 3.17 -3.52
C LYS A 151 18.74 3.50 -5.01
N LEU A 152 17.87 2.82 -5.76
CA LEU A 152 17.55 3.14 -7.16
C LEU A 152 16.96 4.55 -7.33
N PHE A 153 16.37 5.15 -6.28
CA PHE A 153 15.94 6.54 -6.32
C PHE A 153 17.09 7.54 -6.53
N MET A 154 18.34 7.15 -6.28
CA MET A 154 19.49 8.00 -6.62
C MET A 154 19.61 8.23 -8.13
N GLN A 155 19.16 7.27 -8.94
CA GLN A 155 19.35 7.24 -10.38
C GLN A 155 18.11 7.73 -11.14
N TYR A 156 16.91 7.35 -10.70
CA TYR A 156 15.65 7.62 -11.39
C TYR A 156 14.53 7.94 -10.40
N GLU A 157 13.51 8.66 -10.85
CA GLU A 157 12.30 8.95 -10.07
C GLU A 157 12.56 9.53 -8.66
N ARG A 158 13.58 10.40 -8.52
CA ARG A 158 13.92 11.06 -7.25
C ARG A 158 12.71 11.67 -6.55
N ASP A 159 11.82 12.27 -7.33
CA ASP A 159 10.60 12.92 -6.85
C ASP A 159 9.59 11.91 -6.30
N SER A 160 9.50 10.71 -6.90
CA SER A 160 8.72 9.60 -6.35
C SER A 160 9.30 9.14 -5.01
N GLY A 161 10.64 9.16 -4.86
CA GLY A 161 11.31 8.85 -3.60
C GLY A 161 10.95 9.78 -2.44
N VAL A 162 10.58 11.05 -2.71
CA VAL A 162 10.08 11.97 -1.68
C VAL A 162 8.71 11.52 -1.16
N GLY A 163 7.85 11.03 -2.05
CA GLY A 163 6.57 10.43 -1.67
C GLY A 163 6.72 9.18 -0.82
N THR A 164 7.65 8.30 -1.21
CA THR A 164 7.99 7.11 -0.42
C THR A 164 8.55 7.50 0.94
N LEU A 165 9.44 8.49 1.02
CA LEU A 165 9.90 9.03 2.31
C LEU A 165 8.73 9.52 3.18
N ALA A 166 7.78 10.25 2.59
CA ALA A 166 6.60 10.71 3.33
C ALA A 166 5.74 9.54 3.85
N HIS A 167 5.51 8.53 3.01
CA HIS A 167 4.77 7.32 3.37
C HIS A 167 5.42 6.58 4.56
N GLU A 168 6.72 6.31 4.46
CA GLU A 168 7.46 5.57 5.48
C GLU A 168 7.67 6.38 6.77
N MET A 169 8.18 7.62 6.64
CA MET A 169 8.56 8.44 7.79
C MET A 169 7.36 9.10 8.47
N LEU A 170 6.51 9.77 7.69
CA LEU A 170 5.39 10.56 8.23
C LEU A 170 4.13 9.70 8.40
N GLY A 171 4.03 8.56 7.72
CA GLY A 171 3.00 7.54 7.94
C GLY A 171 3.41 6.54 9.00
N HIS A 172 4.21 5.53 8.63
CA HIS A 172 4.52 4.38 9.47
C HIS A 172 5.34 4.72 10.72
N ALA A 173 6.48 5.42 10.57
CA ALA A 173 7.38 5.70 11.69
C ALA A 173 6.76 6.62 12.74
N LEU A 174 5.94 7.60 12.31
CA LEU A 174 5.16 8.45 13.21
C LEU A 174 4.11 7.64 13.96
N GLU A 175 3.30 6.87 13.25
CA GLU A 175 2.22 6.07 13.85
C GLU A 175 2.76 5.08 14.89
N ARG A 176 3.89 4.45 14.58
CA ARG A 176 4.56 3.52 15.49
C ARG A 176 4.92 4.18 16.82
N GLN A 177 5.38 5.42 16.78
CA GLN A 177 5.82 6.16 17.97
C GLN A 177 4.62 6.69 18.76
N ARG A 178 3.56 7.15 18.09
CA ARG A 178 2.28 7.52 18.71
C ARG A 178 1.69 6.42 19.58
N LEU A 179 1.70 5.20 19.06
CA LEU A 179 1.07 4.07 19.72
C LEU A 179 1.94 3.48 20.82
N GLY A 180 3.25 3.73 20.83
CA GLY A 180 4.16 3.16 21.82
C GLY A 180 4.02 1.64 21.93
N GLU A 181 4.14 1.06 23.13
CA GLU A 181 3.98 -0.39 23.34
C GLU A 181 2.64 -0.75 23.98
N ASN A 182 1.60 0.05 23.74
CA ASN A 182 0.29 -0.16 24.34
C ASN A 182 -0.58 -1.17 23.55
N ALA A 183 -1.78 -1.44 24.07
CA ALA A 183 -2.73 -2.37 23.48
C ALA A 183 -3.18 -1.95 22.06
N LEU A 184 -3.32 -0.64 21.80
CA LEU A 184 -3.62 -0.12 20.46
C LEU A 184 -2.48 -0.42 19.47
N ALA A 185 -1.22 -0.42 19.91
CA ALA A 185 -0.09 -0.80 19.07
C ALA A 185 -0.17 -2.26 18.59
N ILE A 186 -0.71 -3.16 19.42
CA ILE A 186 -0.94 -4.56 19.03
C ILE A 186 -2.10 -4.63 18.03
N ALA A 187 -3.22 -3.97 18.30
CA ALA A 187 -4.36 -3.93 17.38
C ALA A 187 -3.97 -3.32 16.02
N ASN A 188 -3.12 -2.30 16.02
CA ASN A 188 -2.68 -1.59 14.81
C ASN A 188 -1.88 -2.47 13.85
N ARG A 189 -1.26 -3.56 14.35
CA ARG A 189 -0.64 -4.57 13.47
C ARG A 189 -1.64 -5.23 12.55
N PHE A 190 -2.90 -5.31 12.96
CA PHE A 190 -4.00 -5.83 12.18
C PHE A 190 -4.82 -4.73 11.51
N ALA A 191 -4.56 -3.44 11.76
CA ALA A 191 -5.35 -2.37 11.16
C ALA A 191 -4.90 -2.05 9.73
N THR A 192 -5.87 -1.90 8.82
CA THR A 192 -5.65 -1.40 7.44
C THR A 192 -5.43 0.12 7.43
N SER A 193 -6.02 0.83 8.39
CA SER A 193 -6.00 2.30 8.46
C SER A 193 -4.60 2.90 8.56
N GLU A 194 -3.61 2.14 9.03
CA GLU A 194 -2.25 2.64 9.14
C GLU A 194 -1.56 2.71 7.77
N GLU A 195 -1.60 1.62 7.00
CA GLU A 195 -1.14 1.54 5.62
C GLU A 195 -1.86 2.54 4.71
N GLU A 196 -3.19 2.56 4.76
CA GLU A 196 -4.01 3.45 3.93
C GLU A 196 -3.70 4.93 4.20
N ASN A 197 -3.54 5.28 5.47
CA ASN A 197 -3.15 6.63 5.86
C ASN A 197 -1.73 6.97 5.38
N ALA A 198 -0.77 6.05 5.51
CA ALA A 198 0.59 6.24 5.01
C ALA A 198 0.61 6.43 3.48
N ARG A 199 -0.19 5.66 2.74
CA ARG A 199 -0.40 5.81 1.30
C ARG A 199 -0.94 7.19 0.95
N LEU A 200 -2.01 7.63 1.61
CA LEU A 200 -2.58 8.95 1.40
C LEU A 200 -1.57 10.08 1.65
N ILE A 201 -0.74 9.99 2.69
CA ILE A 201 0.34 10.96 2.95
C ILE A 201 1.35 10.96 1.80
N GLY A 202 1.80 9.78 1.36
CA GLY A 202 2.74 9.64 0.25
C GLY A 202 2.19 10.17 -1.07
N TRP A 203 0.97 9.78 -1.43
CA TRP A 203 0.29 10.19 -2.66
C TRP A 203 -0.02 11.68 -2.70
N LEU A 204 -0.54 12.25 -1.61
CA LEU A 204 -0.74 13.70 -1.51
C LEU A 204 0.59 14.44 -1.66
N THR A 205 1.63 13.99 -0.96
CA THR A 205 2.95 14.61 -1.06
C THR A 205 3.47 14.60 -2.49
N ARG A 206 3.37 13.47 -3.21
CA ARG A 206 3.80 13.39 -4.61
C ARG A 206 2.99 14.32 -5.51
N THR A 207 1.67 14.29 -5.36
CA THR A 207 0.75 15.07 -6.21
C THR A 207 0.95 16.56 -5.99
N GLU A 208 1.12 17.01 -4.75
CA GLU A 208 1.41 18.41 -4.40
C GLU A 208 2.78 18.89 -4.92
N LEU A 209 3.73 17.97 -5.14
CA LEU A 209 5.03 18.27 -5.77
C LEU A 209 4.99 18.25 -7.31
N GLY A 210 3.82 18.05 -7.91
CA GLY A 210 3.65 17.97 -9.36
C GLY A 210 4.18 16.67 -9.97
N VAL A 211 4.41 15.63 -9.17
CA VAL A 211 4.75 14.30 -9.68
C VAL A 211 3.50 13.69 -10.29
N LYS A 212 3.63 13.20 -11.54
CA LYS A 212 2.52 12.53 -12.24
C LYS A 212 1.94 11.40 -11.36
N PRO A 213 0.63 11.39 -11.08
CA PRO A 213 0.00 10.33 -10.31
C PRO A 213 0.13 8.98 -11.00
N GLU A 214 0.35 7.92 -10.21
CA GLU A 214 0.44 6.54 -10.68
C GLU A 214 -0.94 5.89 -10.78
N ASP A 215 -1.06 4.78 -11.51
CA ASP A 215 -2.33 4.07 -11.68
C ASP A 215 -2.94 3.61 -10.35
N GLU A 216 -2.11 3.29 -9.36
CA GLU A 216 -2.59 2.96 -8.02
C GLU A 216 -3.34 4.11 -7.34
N ILE A 217 -2.91 5.36 -7.58
CA ILE A 217 -3.59 6.55 -7.05
C ILE A 217 -4.96 6.70 -7.70
N TRP A 218 -5.04 6.47 -9.01
CA TRP A 218 -6.29 6.54 -9.76
C TRP A 218 -7.27 5.43 -9.35
N ALA A 219 -6.80 4.19 -9.28
CA ALA A 219 -7.60 3.06 -8.82
C ALA A 219 -8.14 3.28 -7.41
N TYR A 220 -7.32 3.82 -6.51
CA TYR A 220 -7.76 4.15 -5.16
C TYR A 220 -8.79 5.28 -5.14
N VAL A 221 -8.61 6.35 -5.91
CA VAL A 221 -9.59 7.46 -5.95
C VAL A 221 -10.91 7.05 -6.60
N GLU A 222 -10.88 6.17 -7.60
CA GLU A 222 -12.09 5.64 -8.24
C GLU A 222 -12.88 4.72 -7.30
N ASN A 223 -12.20 3.79 -6.63
CA ASN A 223 -12.81 2.86 -5.70
C ASN A 223 -11.85 2.48 -4.56
N PRO A 224 -11.83 3.25 -3.45
CA PRO A 224 -10.90 3.02 -2.35
C PRO A 224 -11.02 1.61 -1.76
N ALA A 225 -12.26 1.13 -1.59
CA ALA A 225 -12.53 -0.18 -1.00
C ALA A 225 -11.98 -1.32 -1.87
N GLU A 226 -12.27 -1.30 -3.18
CA GLU A 226 -11.76 -2.32 -4.11
C GLU A 226 -10.24 -2.27 -4.25
N SER A 227 -9.66 -1.06 -4.30
CA SER A 227 -8.20 -0.90 -4.33
C SER A 227 -7.55 -1.51 -3.11
N MET A 228 -8.06 -1.23 -1.91
CA MET A 228 -7.52 -1.79 -0.66
C MET A 228 -7.80 -3.29 -0.51
N ASP A 229 -8.90 -3.81 -1.06
CA ASP A 229 -9.16 -5.25 -1.06
C ASP A 229 -8.23 -5.99 -2.03
N SER A 230 -7.90 -5.39 -3.16
CA SER A 230 -6.98 -5.99 -4.13
C SER A 230 -5.59 -6.28 -3.53
N ILE A 231 -5.07 -5.35 -2.70
CA ILE A 231 -3.74 -5.51 -2.07
C ILE A 231 -3.74 -6.59 -0.97
N LYS A 232 -4.89 -6.91 -0.36
CA LYS A 232 -4.98 -7.98 0.65
C LYS A 232 -4.68 -9.36 0.06
N LEU A 233 -4.72 -9.50 -1.26
CA LEU A 233 -4.41 -10.75 -1.96
C LEU A 233 -3.00 -10.80 -2.52
N ILE A 234 -2.17 -9.77 -2.35
CA ILE A 234 -0.81 -9.74 -2.95
C ILE A 234 0.28 -10.19 -1.99
N SER A 235 0.07 -10.07 -0.67
CA SER A 235 1.06 -10.50 0.32
C SER A 235 0.40 -11.00 1.61
N PRO A 236 1.04 -11.94 2.34
CA PRO A 236 0.57 -12.41 3.64
C PRO A 236 0.39 -11.28 4.66
N ALA A 237 1.25 -10.24 4.61
CA ALA A 237 1.23 -9.13 5.55
C ALA A 237 -0.03 -8.25 5.39
N TYR A 238 -0.51 -8.06 4.16
CA TYR A 238 -1.75 -7.32 3.90
C TYR A 238 -2.99 -8.19 4.09
N ALA A 239 -2.90 -9.50 3.82
CA ALA A 239 -4.02 -10.42 3.93
C ALA A 239 -4.65 -10.47 5.33
N ILE A 240 -3.85 -10.25 6.38
CA ILE A 240 -4.30 -10.25 7.78
C ILE A 240 -4.75 -8.86 8.27
N LYS A 241 -4.76 -7.84 7.41
CA LYS A 241 -5.20 -6.49 7.79
C LYS A 241 -6.73 -6.39 7.74
N LEU A 242 -7.29 -5.66 8.69
CA LEU A 242 -8.71 -5.52 8.98
C LEU A 242 -9.04 -4.03 8.97
N THR A 243 -10.16 -3.65 8.37
CA THR A 243 -10.80 -2.37 8.63
C THR A 243 -11.38 -2.36 10.05
N ARG A 244 -11.79 -1.18 10.52
CA ARG A 244 -12.42 -1.03 11.83
C ARG A 244 -13.64 -1.94 12.00
N GLU A 245 -14.49 -2.04 10.98
CA GLU A 245 -15.66 -2.93 11.04
C GLU A 245 -15.28 -4.41 10.93
N GLU A 246 -14.24 -4.74 10.15
CA GLU A 246 -13.72 -6.11 10.05
C GLU A 246 -13.11 -6.62 11.37
N MET A 247 -12.59 -5.73 12.23
CA MET A 247 -12.06 -6.09 13.55
C MET A 247 -13.11 -6.64 14.52
N LYS A 248 -14.40 -6.41 14.27
CA LYS A 248 -15.51 -6.91 15.10
C LYS A 248 -15.82 -8.39 14.85
N ASP A 249 -15.60 -8.85 13.63
CA ASP A 249 -15.71 -10.28 13.26
C ASP A 249 -14.60 -10.69 12.29
N PRO A 250 -13.35 -10.75 12.76
CA PRO A 250 -12.21 -11.08 11.92
C PRO A 250 -12.28 -12.52 11.39
N ALA A 251 -12.96 -13.42 12.11
CA ALA A 251 -13.10 -14.80 11.68
C ALA A 251 -13.94 -14.93 10.41
N ALA A 252 -15.06 -14.23 10.30
CA ALA A 252 -15.86 -14.20 9.07
C ALA A 252 -15.07 -13.60 7.90
N VAL A 253 -14.32 -12.53 8.16
CA VAL A 253 -13.50 -11.84 7.16
C VAL A 253 -12.41 -12.76 6.60
N TYR A 254 -11.64 -13.43 7.46
CA TYR A 254 -10.60 -14.36 7.00
C TYR A 254 -11.15 -15.57 6.26
N LYS A 255 -12.31 -16.10 6.67
CA LYS A 255 -13.01 -17.16 5.92
C LYS A 255 -13.41 -16.70 4.53
N SER A 256 -13.98 -15.50 4.41
CA SER A 256 -14.36 -14.92 3.11
C SER A 256 -13.14 -14.78 2.19
N ARG A 257 -12.04 -14.24 2.72
CA ARG A 257 -10.79 -14.07 1.95
C ARG A 257 -10.17 -15.40 1.54
N LEU A 258 -10.24 -16.43 2.39
CA LEU A 258 -9.78 -17.78 2.02
C LEU A 258 -10.54 -18.32 0.81
N LEU A 259 -11.86 -18.15 0.77
CA LEU A 259 -12.67 -18.55 -0.40
C LEU A 259 -12.28 -17.75 -1.65
N GLU A 260 -11.92 -16.48 -1.51
CA GLU A 260 -11.43 -15.69 -2.63
C GLU A 260 -10.05 -16.17 -3.12
N VAL A 261 -9.13 -16.47 -2.21
CA VAL A 261 -7.81 -17.04 -2.54
C VAL A 261 -7.97 -18.35 -3.32
N ASP A 262 -8.83 -19.26 -2.84
CA ASP A 262 -9.13 -20.52 -3.52
C ASP A 262 -9.69 -20.28 -4.93
N LYS A 263 -10.66 -19.37 -5.06
CA LYS A 263 -11.23 -18.98 -6.35
C LYS A 263 -10.18 -18.41 -7.29
N LYS A 264 -9.24 -17.59 -6.81
CA LYS A 264 -8.15 -17.03 -7.62
C LYS A 264 -7.16 -18.12 -8.04
N LEU A 265 -6.78 -19.02 -7.14
CA LEU A 265 -5.94 -20.18 -7.44
C LEU A 265 -6.55 -21.06 -8.54
N GLU A 266 -7.85 -21.35 -8.45
CA GLU A 266 -8.59 -22.09 -9.48
C GLU A 266 -8.65 -21.36 -10.85
N GLN A 267 -8.57 -20.03 -10.86
CA GLN A 267 -8.59 -19.20 -12.07
C GLN A 267 -7.23 -19.05 -12.73
N LEU A 268 -6.12 -19.27 -12.02
CA LEU A 268 -4.78 -19.09 -12.59
C LEU A 268 -4.52 -19.97 -13.83
N PRO A 269 -4.88 -21.27 -13.87
CA PRO A 269 -4.72 -22.07 -15.09
C PRO A 269 -5.51 -21.52 -16.28
N LYS A 270 -6.74 -21.04 -16.05
CA LYS A 270 -7.58 -20.42 -17.10
C LYS A 270 -6.97 -19.12 -17.59
N THR A 271 -6.37 -18.35 -16.68
CA THR A 271 -5.66 -17.11 -16.99
C THR A 271 -4.42 -17.41 -17.85
N ALA A 272 -3.65 -18.44 -17.51
CA ALA A 272 -2.50 -18.90 -18.31
C ALA A 272 -2.93 -19.30 -19.73
N GLU A 273 -3.99 -20.11 -19.86
CA GLU A 273 -4.48 -20.53 -21.18
C GLU A 273 -4.99 -19.34 -22.00
N ARG A 274 -5.60 -18.34 -21.36
CA ARG A 274 -6.02 -17.11 -22.04
C ARG A 274 -4.81 -16.32 -22.56
N TYR A 275 -3.75 -16.14 -21.78
CA TYR A 275 -2.54 -15.45 -22.27
C TYR A 275 -1.85 -16.21 -23.39
N LYS A 276 -1.78 -17.55 -23.31
CA LYS A 276 -1.29 -18.38 -24.43
C LYS A 276 -2.15 -18.25 -25.69
N LEU A 277 -3.47 -18.12 -25.54
CA LEU A 277 -4.36 -17.89 -26.67
C LEU A 277 -4.13 -16.52 -27.32
N TRP A 278 -3.90 -15.47 -26.51
CA TRP A 278 -3.53 -14.15 -27.02
C TRP A 278 -2.17 -14.15 -27.74
N LEU A 279 -1.18 -14.91 -27.25
CA LEU A 279 0.09 -15.08 -27.97
C LEU A 279 -0.13 -15.73 -29.34
N LYS A 280 -0.93 -16.81 -29.40
CA LYS A 280 -1.29 -17.45 -30.67
C LYS A 280 -2.04 -16.51 -31.62
N MET A 281 -2.85 -15.60 -31.08
CA MET A 281 -3.53 -14.58 -31.89
C MET A 281 -2.54 -13.59 -32.50
N ALA A 282 -1.54 -13.13 -31.75
CA ALA A 282 -0.46 -12.31 -32.30
C ALA A 282 0.31 -13.06 -33.40
N ASP A 283 0.61 -14.34 -33.20
CA ASP A 283 1.26 -15.19 -34.20
C ASP A 283 0.38 -15.38 -35.45
N HIS A 284 -0.93 -15.54 -35.27
CA HIS A 284 -1.89 -15.65 -36.37
C HIS A 284 -1.88 -14.43 -37.30
N PHE A 285 -1.83 -13.20 -36.75
CA PHE A 285 -1.75 -11.99 -37.56
C PHE A 285 -0.46 -11.90 -38.39
N VAL A 286 0.65 -12.42 -37.87
CA VAL A 286 1.91 -12.49 -38.61
C VAL A 286 1.83 -13.57 -39.70
N ASP A 287 1.42 -14.78 -39.34
CA ASP A 287 1.51 -15.94 -40.21
C ASP A 287 0.44 -15.97 -41.30
N VAL A 288 -0.79 -15.53 -40.98
CA VAL A 288 -1.95 -15.59 -41.88
C VAL A 288 -2.18 -14.25 -42.56
N HIS A 289 -2.23 -13.16 -41.79
CA HIS A 289 -2.48 -11.81 -42.31
C HIS A 289 -1.22 -11.09 -42.81
N LYS A 290 -0.04 -11.73 -42.70
CA LYS A 290 1.25 -11.23 -43.20
C LYS A 290 1.62 -9.85 -42.64
N MET A 291 1.17 -9.55 -41.42
CA MET A 291 1.57 -8.35 -40.71
C MET A 291 3.04 -8.43 -40.28
N ASP A 292 3.69 -7.27 -40.13
CA ASP A 292 5.07 -7.23 -39.65
C ASP A 292 5.15 -7.77 -38.22
N ALA A 293 5.94 -8.83 -38.02
CA ALA A 293 6.17 -9.43 -36.71
C ALA A 293 6.73 -8.42 -35.71
N SER A 294 7.48 -7.43 -36.18
CA SER A 294 8.02 -6.39 -35.33
C SER A 294 6.90 -5.65 -34.60
N SER A 295 5.74 -5.42 -35.22
CA SER A 295 4.62 -4.66 -34.66
C SER A 295 3.97 -5.26 -33.40
N PHE A 296 4.19 -6.55 -33.13
CA PHE A 296 3.62 -7.26 -31.98
C PHE A 296 4.61 -7.51 -30.84
N ARG A 297 5.85 -7.00 -30.94
CA ARG A 297 6.91 -7.30 -29.97
C ARG A 297 6.54 -6.88 -28.56
N ASN A 298 5.96 -5.69 -28.36
CA ASN A 298 5.55 -5.23 -27.02
C ASN A 298 4.43 -6.10 -26.43
N ILE A 299 3.39 -6.40 -27.22
CA ILE A 299 2.28 -7.27 -26.80
C ILE A 299 2.80 -8.67 -26.42
N ARG A 300 3.71 -9.23 -27.22
CA ARG A 300 4.33 -10.54 -26.93
C ARG A 300 5.19 -10.50 -25.67
N ALA A 301 6.00 -9.45 -25.49
CA ALA A 301 6.82 -9.30 -24.29
C ALA A 301 5.93 -9.27 -23.04
N GLU A 302 4.90 -8.42 -23.03
CA GLU A 302 3.98 -8.32 -21.89
C GLU A 302 3.23 -9.63 -21.62
N LEU A 303 2.73 -10.31 -22.65
CA LEU A 303 2.06 -11.61 -22.48
C LEU A 303 3.02 -12.68 -21.91
N ASN A 304 4.28 -12.68 -22.34
CA ASN A 304 5.30 -13.57 -21.79
C ASN A 304 5.63 -13.21 -20.33
N ASP A 305 5.83 -11.93 -20.02
CA ASP A 305 6.06 -11.44 -18.65
C ASP A 305 4.90 -11.84 -17.72
N MET A 306 3.66 -11.71 -18.20
CA MET A 306 2.48 -12.13 -17.45
C MET A 306 2.46 -13.64 -17.22
N LEU A 307 2.81 -14.45 -18.22
CA LEU A 307 2.92 -15.91 -18.08
C LEU A 307 4.04 -16.32 -17.12
N GLU A 308 5.18 -15.64 -17.17
CA GLU A 308 6.33 -15.84 -16.26
C GLU A 308 6.01 -15.42 -14.83
N TYR A 309 5.12 -14.44 -14.65
CA TYR A 309 4.66 -14.00 -13.33
C TYR A 309 3.63 -14.94 -12.68
N LEU A 310 2.86 -15.71 -13.45
CA LEU A 310 1.80 -16.59 -12.90
C LEU A 310 2.30 -17.59 -11.83
N PRO A 311 3.47 -18.24 -11.95
CA PRO A 311 4.04 -19.07 -10.88
C PRO A 311 4.29 -18.30 -9.58
N THR A 312 4.83 -17.08 -9.67
CA THR A 312 5.01 -16.19 -8.51
C THR A 312 3.66 -15.87 -7.89
N ARG A 313 2.68 -15.49 -8.71
CA ARG A 313 1.31 -15.20 -8.25
C ARG A 313 0.66 -16.40 -7.55
N HIS A 314 0.87 -17.61 -8.07
CA HIS A 314 0.39 -18.85 -7.45
C HIS A 314 1.03 -19.06 -6.07
N LYS A 315 2.34 -18.87 -5.96
CA LYS A 315 3.07 -18.95 -4.69
C LYS A 315 2.55 -17.92 -3.69
N ASP A 316 2.43 -16.65 -4.09
CA ASP A 316 1.95 -15.57 -3.23
C ASP A 316 0.54 -15.87 -2.69
N LEU A 317 -0.37 -16.37 -3.53
CA LEU A 317 -1.72 -16.76 -3.10
C LEU A 317 -1.70 -17.93 -2.11
N LEU A 318 -0.81 -18.91 -2.27
CA LEU A 318 -0.66 -19.99 -1.28
C LEU A 318 -0.13 -19.47 0.06
N GLU A 319 0.84 -18.56 0.04
CA GLU A 319 1.37 -17.94 1.26
C GLU A 319 0.30 -17.08 1.97
N VAL A 320 -0.49 -16.33 1.19
CA VAL A 320 -1.66 -15.60 1.69
C VAL A 320 -2.68 -16.55 2.33
N GLY A 321 -3.02 -17.66 1.67
CA GLY A 321 -3.92 -18.67 2.20
C GLY A 321 -3.40 -19.28 3.51
N GLY A 322 -2.09 -19.59 3.58
CA GLY A 322 -1.44 -20.08 4.78
C GLY A 322 -1.53 -19.11 5.95
N ALA A 323 -1.22 -17.83 5.72
CA ALA A 323 -1.30 -16.80 6.76
C ALA A 323 -2.73 -16.58 7.27
N LEU A 324 -3.72 -16.59 6.36
CA LEU A 324 -5.13 -16.50 6.73
C LEU A 324 -5.58 -17.70 7.57
N ILE A 325 -5.15 -18.93 7.24
CA ILE A 325 -5.44 -20.13 8.04
C ILE A 325 -4.83 -19.99 9.44
N THR A 326 -3.54 -19.67 9.53
CA THR A 326 -2.86 -19.51 10.83
C THR A 326 -3.56 -18.45 11.70
N GLN A 327 -3.94 -17.33 11.10
CA GLN A 327 -4.62 -16.26 11.83
C GLN A 327 -6.05 -16.65 12.24
N LEU A 328 -6.77 -17.38 11.39
CA LEU A 328 -8.10 -17.91 11.71
C LEU A 328 -8.04 -18.94 12.84
N GLU A 329 -7.08 -19.86 12.81
CA GLU A 329 -6.83 -20.83 13.88
C GLU A 329 -6.53 -20.14 15.21
N LEU A 330 -5.67 -19.11 15.18
CA LEU A 330 -5.36 -18.31 16.37
C LEU A 330 -6.64 -17.70 16.96
N ILE A 331 -7.42 -16.98 16.16
CA ILE A 331 -8.63 -16.28 16.63
C ILE A 331 -9.71 -17.23 17.13
N LEU A 332 -9.86 -18.41 16.53
CA LEU A 332 -10.82 -19.42 16.96
C LEU A 332 -10.35 -20.22 18.19
N SER A 333 -9.08 -20.10 18.57
CA SER A 333 -8.53 -20.78 19.75
C SER A 333 -8.83 -20.01 21.05
N ASN A 334 -8.64 -20.69 22.18
CA ASN A 334 -8.67 -20.05 23.49
C ASN A 334 -7.55 -19.00 23.65
N GLU A 335 -6.39 -19.23 23.04
CA GLU A 335 -5.24 -18.32 23.09
C GLU A 335 -5.49 -17.01 22.32
N GLY A 336 -6.37 -17.04 21.31
CA GLY A 336 -6.76 -15.86 20.53
C GLY A 336 -7.88 -15.02 21.14
N GLN A 337 -8.57 -15.49 22.19
CA GLN A 337 -9.67 -14.72 22.80
C GLN A 337 -9.23 -13.35 23.33
N PRO A 338 -8.06 -13.19 24.01
CA PRO A 338 -7.57 -11.88 24.40
C PRO A 338 -7.32 -10.94 23.21
N LEU A 339 -6.82 -11.48 22.09
CA LEU A 339 -6.63 -10.72 20.87
C LEU A 339 -7.97 -10.30 20.26
N LEU A 340 -8.96 -11.18 20.23
CA LEU A 340 -10.29 -10.86 19.71
C LEU A 340 -10.96 -9.74 20.52
N SER A 341 -10.96 -9.85 21.85
CA SER A 341 -11.46 -8.80 22.73
C SER A 341 -10.71 -7.47 22.53
N LEU A 342 -9.41 -7.52 22.30
CA LEU A 342 -8.60 -6.34 22.02
C LEU A 342 -9.00 -5.70 20.68
N LEU A 343 -9.18 -6.49 19.62
CA LEU A 343 -9.58 -6.00 18.30
C LEU A 343 -10.98 -5.37 18.35
N GLU A 344 -11.92 -5.99 19.06
CA GLU A 344 -13.28 -5.45 19.26
C GLU A 344 -13.24 -4.11 20.02
N GLN A 345 -12.47 -4.02 21.12
CA GLN A 345 -12.30 -2.76 21.84
C GLN A 345 -11.63 -1.67 20.99
N ALA A 346 -10.61 -2.06 20.22
CA ALA A 346 -9.93 -1.16 19.30
C ALA A 346 -10.90 -0.64 18.22
N ALA A 347 -11.76 -1.49 17.66
CA ALA A 347 -12.73 -1.14 16.63
C ALA A 347 -13.67 0.01 17.03
N ASP A 348 -13.96 0.16 18.32
CA ASP A 348 -14.86 1.22 18.81
C ASP A 348 -14.12 2.37 19.50
N SER A 349 -12.78 2.32 19.54
CA SER A 349 -11.96 3.38 20.13
C SER A 349 -12.01 4.67 19.32
N ASP A 350 -11.90 5.80 20.03
CA ASP A 350 -11.87 7.12 19.39
C ASP A 350 -10.65 7.31 18.49
N TYR A 351 -9.57 6.59 18.78
CA TYR A 351 -8.38 6.55 17.94
C TYR A 351 -8.72 6.18 16.49
N TYR A 352 -9.31 5.00 16.25
CA TYR A 352 -9.60 4.55 14.89
C TYR A 352 -10.68 5.39 14.19
N LYS A 353 -11.66 5.90 14.94
CA LYS A 353 -12.66 6.85 14.40
C LYS A 353 -12.00 8.13 13.88
N GLN A 354 -11.06 8.69 14.64
CA GLN A 354 -10.31 9.87 14.21
C GLN A 354 -9.42 9.55 13.00
N ARG A 355 -8.80 8.37 12.95
CA ARG A 355 -8.02 7.93 11.79
C ARG A 355 -8.86 7.83 10.52
N GLU A 356 -10.05 7.24 10.58
CA GLU A 356 -10.97 7.21 9.44
C GLU A 356 -11.37 8.61 8.97
N ALA A 357 -11.62 9.53 9.90
CA ALA A 357 -11.93 10.92 9.57
C ALA A 357 -10.77 11.64 8.86
N ILE A 358 -9.53 11.45 9.35
CA ILE A 358 -8.31 12.00 8.73
C ILE A 358 -8.08 11.41 7.34
N MET A 359 -8.27 10.10 7.17
CA MET A 359 -8.13 9.46 5.85
C MET A 359 -9.16 9.99 4.86
N LYS A 360 -10.41 10.16 5.29
CA LYS A 360 -11.46 10.74 4.45
C LYS A 360 -11.11 12.16 4.01
N GLU A 361 -10.63 13.00 4.93
CA GLU A 361 -10.18 14.36 4.60
C GLU A 361 -9.04 14.35 3.57
N ARG A 362 -8.06 13.46 3.74
CA ARG A 362 -6.93 13.33 2.82
C ARG A 362 -7.36 12.81 1.44
N LEU A 363 -8.27 11.84 1.38
CA LEU A 363 -8.86 11.39 0.13
C LEU A 363 -9.56 12.55 -0.59
N THR A 364 -10.39 13.32 0.11
CA THR A 364 -11.05 14.49 -0.49
C THR A 364 -10.06 15.54 -1.00
N ARG A 365 -8.95 15.77 -0.28
CA ARG A 365 -7.87 16.64 -0.77
C ARG A 365 -7.19 16.08 -2.02
N LEU A 366 -6.93 14.78 -2.04
CA LEU A 366 -6.30 14.11 -3.17
C LEU A 366 -7.20 14.17 -4.40
N GLU A 367 -8.49 13.84 -4.26
CA GLU A 367 -9.51 14.02 -5.28
C GLU A 367 -9.49 15.45 -5.84
N GLY A 368 -9.47 16.46 -4.97
CA GLY A 368 -9.41 17.86 -5.36
C GLY A 368 -8.17 18.23 -6.19
N LEU A 369 -7.01 17.68 -5.87
CA LEU A 369 -5.77 17.90 -6.63
C LEU A 369 -5.81 17.21 -8.00
N LEU A 370 -6.58 16.14 -8.15
CA LEU A 370 -6.73 15.38 -9.39
C LEU A 370 -7.83 15.92 -10.30
N ILE A 371 -8.66 16.88 -9.85
CA ILE A 371 -9.69 17.50 -10.69
C ILE A 371 -9.07 18.09 -11.96
N GLY A 372 -9.61 17.72 -13.12
CA GLY A 372 -9.12 18.17 -14.42
C GLY A 372 -7.82 17.52 -14.86
N GLN A 373 -7.20 16.71 -14.00
CA GLN A 373 -6.21 15.73 -14.43
C GLN A 373 -6.95 14.50 -14.94
N THR A 374 -6.46 13.93 -16.03
CA THR A 374 -6.86 12.59 -16.44
C THR A 374 -5.85 11.62 -15.88
N GLN A 375 -6.29 10.44 -15.42
CA GLN A 375 -5.42 9.27 -15.47
C GLN A 375 -4.78 9.31 -16.85
N GLY A 376 -3.45 9.33 -16.92
CA GLY A 376 -2.73 9.60 -18.15
C GLY A 376 -3.08 8.57 -19.21
N SER A 377 -4.19 8.79 -19.91
CA SER A 377 -4.80 7.90 -20.88
C SER A 377 -4.26 8.16 -22.28
N THR A 378 -3.11 8.82 -22.38
CA THR A 378 -2.16 8.36 -23.39
C THR A 378 -1.42 7.22 -22.71
N PRO A 379 -1.85 5.93 -22.88
CA PRO A 379 -0.87 4.86 -22.82
C PRO A 379 0.32 5.37 -23.59
N THR A 380 1.53 5.26 -23.03
CA THR A 380 2.70 5.76 -23.75
C THR A 380 2.61 5.20 -25.16
N PRO A 381 2.57 6.06 -26.19
CA PRO A 381 2.32 5.60 -27.52
C PRO A 381 3.26 4.43 -27.79
N PRO A 382 2.73 3.31 -28.31
CA PRO A 382 3.58 2.17 -28.59
C PRO A 382 4.74 2.68 -29.46
N GLU A 383 5.95 2.16 -29.25
CA GLU A 383 7.12 2.61 -30.01
C GLU A 383 6.80 2.64 -31.51
N ALA A 384 7.42 3.53 -32.28
CA ALA A 384 7.11 3.66 -33.70
C ALA A 384 7.09 2.29 -34.41
N GLY A 385 5.95 1.92 -35.00
CA GLY A 385 5.72 0.64 -35.66
C GLY A 385 5.17 -0.49 -34.78
N GLN A 386 4.99 -0.29 -33.47
CA GLN A 386 4.34 -1.21 -32.53
C GLN A 386 2.83 -0.96 -32.42
N LEU A 387 2.06 -2.01 -32.11
CA LEU A 387 0.65 -1.92 -31.77
C LEU A 387 0.46 -1.67 -30.26
N SER A 388 -0.57 -0.88 -29.93
CA SER A 388 -1.15 -0.84 -28.58
C SER A 388 -2.09 -2.02 -28.34
N TRP A 389 -2.44 -2.27 -27.08
CA TRP A 389 -3.45 -3.28 -26.73
C TRP A 389 -4.79 -3.02 -27.40
N ASP A 390 -5.29 -1.78 -27.40
CA ASP A 390 -6.57 -1.45 -28.04
C ASP A 390 -6.55 -1.75 -29.54
N GLN A 391 -5.46 -1.41 -30.23
CA GLN A 391 -5.29 -1.74 -31.64
C GLN A 391 -5.25 -3.27 -31.85
N PHE A 392 -4.53 -4.00 -31.01
CA PHE A 392 -4.45 -5.46 -31.07
C PHE A 392 -5.82 -6.12 -30.83
N MET A 393 -6.58 -5.62 -29.84
CA MET A 393 -7.92 -6.10 -29.53
C MET A 393 -8.92 -5.81 -30.65
N GLU A 394 -8.84 -4.63 -31.25
CA GLU A 394 -9.67 -4.28 -32.41
C GLU A 394 -9.35 -5.13 -33.64
N LEU A 395 -8.07 -5.49 -33.86
CA LEU A 395 -7.69 -6.46 -34.89
C LEU A 395 -8.29 -7.83 -34.60
N ALA A 396 -8.11 -8.34 -33.38
CA ALA A 396 -8.63 -9.65 -32.96
C ALA A 396 -10.16 -9.75 -33.06
N LYS A 397 -10.87 -8.65 -32.77
CA LYS A 397 -12.33 -8.57 -32.89
C LYS A 397 -12.82 -8.58 -34.34
N LYS A 398 -12.05 -8.00 -35.26
CA LYS A 398 -12.38 -7.92 -36.69
C LYS A 398 -11.97 -9.18 -37.46
N ASP A 399 -11.10 -10.00 -36.88
CA ASP A 399 -10.67 -11.23 -37.52
C ASP A 399 -11.80 -12.28 -37.50
N THR A 400 -12.30 -12.62 -38.68
CA THR A 400 -13.33 -13.66 -38.86
C THR A 400 -12.72 -15.05 -39.09
N CYS A 401 -11.39 -15.15 -39.17
CA CYS A 401 -10.68 -16.39 -39.48
C CYS A 401 -10.46 -17.28 -38.25
N VAL A 402 -10.54 -16.73 -37.03
CA VAL A 402 -10.40 -17.50 -35.78
C VAL A 402 -11.75 -17.68 -35.08
N SER A 403 -12.31 -18.89 -35.14
CA SER A 403 -13.42 -19.28 -34.25
C SER A 403 -12.90 -19.40 -32.81
N GLY A 404 -13.36 -18.54 -31.90
CA GLY A 404 -13.00 -18.58 -30.48
C GLY A 404 -12.04 -17.50 -30.00
N ALA A 405 -12.02 -16.33 -30.65
CA ALA A 405 -11.31 -15.17 -30.11
C ALA A 405 -11.71 -14.93 -28.63
N PRO A 406 -10.74 -14.81 -27.71
CA PRO A 406 -11.04 -14.59 -26.30
C PRO A 406 -11.80 -13.25 -26.14
N THR A 407 -12.89 -13.26 -25.38
CA THR A 407 -13.60 -12.03 -25.04
C THR A 407 -12.75 -11.18 -24.10
N PRO A 408 -12.65 -9.85 -24.33
CA PRO A 408 -12.06 -8.95 -23.35
C PRO A 408 -12.86 -9.02 -22.05
N LYS A 409 -12.15 -9.07 -20.92
CA LYS A 409 -12.69 -8.78 -19.60
C LYS A 409 -11.74 -7.84 -18.90
#